data_AF-A0A268BPF5-F1
#
_entry.id   AF-A0A268BPF5-F1
#
_cell.length_a   1.000
_cell.length_b   1.000
_cell.length_c   1.000
_cell.angle_alpha   90.00
_cell.angle_beta   90.00
_cell.angle_gamma   90.00
#
_symmetry.space_group_name_H-M   'P 1'
#
loop_
_entity.id
_entity.type
_entity.pdbx_description
1 polymer ?
#
loop_
_entity_poly.entity_id
_entity_poly.type
_entity_poly.pdbx_seq_one_letter_code
_entity_poly.pdbx_strand_id
1 'polypeptide(L)'
;MKKVLFAYAVYLLAIWSFFLLAYPDLNRDVSAYASIGHAVYFSRLPLLPIFLFAVWKDSKLQEFAASLEQRLPKLFALAVFLLLLTGLYGIVQLPFRLAGFWNARQAQISVQPFGDWAGEYLLSLLLFYLAVTAVVFLSQLLMKRFRKSWWIVLWLLLVPGAIFVVYIQPMWIDPLYEDFHPLPDGELRTDIEQLTDAAGIPDATLLEVDKSAKTVTYNAYVTGLFGSARVVLYDTTIDGLAEDEVLFIVTHEIGHYVLHHVYWGTAGFLVLGFLLLWVTKRVSDKILAKKQITAHQLQAVPLFLLILGLLQFASTPVSLYVSREMERQADDYALEHAPDTAAGIRMFEKMQEVSKGDPDPWPVFEWLRSTHPSNRDRIEKITEYEKTGRVFISLPVFVRIPLRKSDSPVFLSRFCYCRDNLLFLHQKGMFKMQQIEQSPAVAELTPLTMAVLPKVLENGQPGCEVLETENSFTFRASPSKFIDVACKFYGSSLKGRQAGVKEICGITHKAPISVDPVSGMYFFPTSSPLAHTCSWISHSHIKRIEAAAHQRTSLTFKNGHTLILDVSYGSMMNQVQRTAQYRFLLDKRIRHLWKYSGDQIAEPFV
;
A
#
# COMPACT_ATOMS: atom_id res chain seq x y z
N MET A 1 -1.66 -11.72 -41.63
CA MET A 1 -2.19 -12.41 -40.44
C MET A 1 -1.29 -13.53 -39.94
N LYS A 2 -0.91 -14.53 -40.76
CA LYS A 2 -0.05 -15.66 -40.34
C LYS A 2 1.22 -15.27 -39.56
N LYS A 3 1.97 -14.27 -40.04
CA LYS A 3 3.17 -13.74 -39.34
C LYS A 3 2.87 -13.16 -37.95
N VAL A 4 1.73 -12.48 -37.78
CA VAL A 4 1.32 -11.88 -36.49
C VAL A 4 0.92 -12.97 -35.50
N LEU A 5 0.16 -13.97 -35.96
CA LEU A 5 -0.20 -15.12 -35.12
C LEU A 5 1.02 -15.93 -34.71
N PHE A 6 1.97 -16.14 -35.62
CA PHE A 6 3.24 -16.79 -35.29
C PHE A 6 4.05 -15.99 -34.26
N ALA A 7 4.19 -14.67 -34.46
CA ALA A 7 4.87 -13.81 -33.49
C ALA A 7 4.18 -13.82 -32.12
N TYR A 8 2.85 -13.85 -32.08
CA TYR A 8 2.08 -13.97 -30.84
C TYR A 8 2.27 -15.34 -30.17
N ALA A 9 2.34 -16.43 -30.94
CA ALA A 9 2.64 -17.76 -30.39
C ALA A 9 4.04 -17.82 -29.77
N VAL A 10 5.05 -17.25 -30.44
CA VAL A 10 6.41 -17.12 -29.89
C VAL A 10 6.41 -16.25 -28.63
N TYR A 11 5.66 -15.14 -28.63
CA TYR A 11 5.49 -14.29 -27.46
C TYR A 11 4.88 -15.05 -26.28
N LEU A 12 3.82 -15.83 -26.51
CA LEU A 12 3.21 -16.67 -25.47
C LEU A 12 4.23 -17.66 -24.90
N LEU A 13 4.97 -18.38 -25.74
CA LEU A 13 6.00 -19.30 -25.28
C LEU A 13 7.05 -18.58 -24.42
N ALA A 14 7.52 -17.39 -24.83
CA ALA A 14 8.47 -16.61 -24.06
C ALA A 14 7.90 -16.15 -22.70
N ILE A 15 6.68 -15.60 -22.68
CA ILE A 15 6.02 -15.12 -21.45
C ILE A 15 5.81 -16.26 -20.46
N TRP A 16 5.24 -17.38 -20.92
CA TRP A 16 4.99 -18.52 -20.06
C TRP A 16 6.29 -19.19 -19.59
N SER A 17 7.30 -19.31 -20.45
CA SER A 17 8.60 -19.86 -20.04
C SER A 17 9.28 -18.96 -19.01
N PHE A 18 9.22 -17.64 -19.19
CA PHE A 18 9.79 -16.69 -18.24
C PHE A 18 9.11 -16.78 -16.88
N PHE A 19 7.78 -16.66 -16.82
CA PHE A 19 7.07 -16.62 -15.53
C PHE A 19 6.97 -17.97 -14.83
N LEU A 20 7.00 -19.10 -15.55
CA LEU A 20 6.95 -20.43 -14.92
C LEU A 20 8.32 -20.97 -14.53
N LEU A 21 9.39 -20.59 -15.23
CA LEU A 21 10.72 -21.18 -15.04
C LEU A 21 11.72 -20.18 -14.46
N ALA A 22 11.85 -19.01 -15.07
CA ALA A 22 12.91 -18.06 -14.70
C ALA A 22 12.50 -17.14 -13.54
N TYR A 23 11.27 -16.64 -13.53
CA TYR A 23 10.82 -15.65 -12.54
C TYR A 23 10.83 -16.17 -11.10
N PRO A 24 10.38 -17.41 -10.80
CA PRO A 24 10.45 -17.96 -9.45
C PRO A 24 11.89 -18.12 -8.94
N ASP A 25 12.85 -18.42 -9.82
CA ASP A 25 14.28 -18.50 -9.46
C ASP A 25 14.86 -17.13 -9.12
N LEU A 26 14.36 -16.09 -9.80
CA LEU A 26 14.80 -14.70 -9.70
C LEU A 26 14.13 -13.92 -8.56
N ASN A 27 12.90 -14.27 -8.19
CA ASN A 27 12.13 -13.70 -7.10
C ASN A 27 11.62 -14.84 -6.21
N ARG A 28 12.43 -15.25 -5.24
CA ARG A 28 12.17 -16.48 -4.45
C ARG A 28 10.93 -16.41 -3.57
N ASP A 29 10.44 -15.22 -3.27
CA ASP A 29 9.27 -15.00 -2.44
C ASP A 29 7.96 -14.99 -3.25
N VAL A 30 8.04 -15.08 -4.59
CA VAL A 30 6.86 -15.12 -5.44
C VAL A 30 6.14 -16.47 -5.33
N SER A 31 4.83 -16.43 -5.17
CA SER A 31 4.01 -17.64 -5.24
C SER A 31 3.85 -18.13 -6.69
N ALA A 32 3.59 -19.44 -6.85
CA ALA A 32 3.20 -20.00 -8.14
C ALA A 32 1.91 -19.35 -8.68
N TYR A 33 0.98 -19.02 -7.79
CA TYR A 33 -0.27 -18.32 -8.13
C TYR A 33 0.01 -16.95 -8.77
N ALA A 34 0.86 -16.13 -8.15
CA ALA A 34 1.22 -14.82 -8.65
C ALA A 34 1.97 -14.89 -9.98
N SER A 35 2.89 -15.85 -10.11
CA SER A 35 3.64 -16.10 -11.35
C SER A 35 2.73 -16.46 -12.53
N ILE A 36 1.79 -17.41 -12.33
CA ILE A 36 0.79 -17.75 -13.35
C ILE A 36 -0.11 -16.54 -13.64
N GLY A 37 -0.49 -15.78 -12.60
CA GLY A 37 -1.24 -14.55 -12.72
C GLY A 37 -0.54 -13.50 -13.61
N HIS A 38 0.78 -13.38 -13.51
CA HIS A 38 1.61 -12.56 -14.40
C HIS A 38 1.60 -13.07 -15.83
N ALA A 39 1.83 -14.37 -16.03
CA ALA A 39 1.79 -14.98 -17.36
C ALA A 39 0.45 -14.74 -18.08
N VAL A 40 -0.67 -14.92 -17.37
CA VAL A 40 -2.03 -14.72 -17.91
C VAL A 40 -2.28 -13.26 -18.29
N TYR A 41 -1.86 -12.30 -17.46
CA TYR A 41 -2.04 -10.87 -17.75
C TYR A 41 -1.27 -10.44 -19.00
N PHE A 42 0.04 -10.73 -19.04
CA PHE A 42 0.88 -10.34 -20.17
C PHE A 42 0.47 -11.06 -21.45
N SER A 43 0.01 -12.32 -21.37
CA SER A 43 -0.58 -13.02 -22.52
C SER A 43 -1.77 -12.28 -23.12
N ARG A 44 -2.64 -11.68 -22.29
CA ARG A 44 -3.87 -11.02 -22.75
C ARG A 44 -3.63 -9.62 -23.33
N LEU A 45 -2.58 -8.95 -22.90
CA LEU A 45 -2.27 -7.56 -23.24
C LEU A 45 -2.29 -7.26 -24.76
N PRO A 46 -1.61 -8.04 -25.64
CA PRO A 46 -1.64 -7.76 -27.08
C PRO A 46 -2.89 -8.31 -27.80
N LEU A 47 -3.77 -9.08 -27.14
CA LEU A 47 -4.88 -9.75 -27.81
C LEU A 47 -5.88 -8.78 -28.43
N LEU A 48 -6.31 -7.76 -27.68
CA LEU A 48 -7.28 -6.78 -28.18
C LEU A 48 -6.77 -6.04 -29.43
N PRO A 49 -5.58 -5.41 -29.42
CA PRO A 49 -5.09 -4.71 -30.60
C PRO A 49 -4.83 -5.64 -31.78
N ILE A 50 -4.33 -6.87 -31.55
CA ILE A 50 -4.16 -7.87 -32.62
C ILE A 50 -5.52 -8.22 -33.24
N PHE A 51 -6.53 -8.49 -32.41
CA PHE A 51 -7.88 -8.84 -32.84
C PHE A 51 -8.52 -7.70 -33.64
N LEU A 52 -8.55 -6.48 -33.10
CA LEU A 52 -9.16 -5.34 -33.78
C LEU A 52 -8.40 -4.95 -35.06
N PHE A 53 -7.07 -5.07 -35.07
CA PHE A 53 -6.27 -4.89 -36.28
C PHE A 53 -6.60 -5.93 -37.34
N ALA A 54 -6.84 -7.19 -36.95
CA ALA A 54 -7.27 -8.23 -37.87
C ALA A 54 -8.62 -7.90 -38.50
N VAL A 55 -9.61 -7.52 -37.68
CA VAL A 55 -10.95 -7.13 -38.15
C VAL A 55 -10.89 -5.90 -39.06
N TRP A 56 -10.07 -4.90 -38.73
CA TRP A 56 -9.89 -3.70 -39.54
C TRP A 56 -9.21 -3.96 -40.89
N LYS A 57 -8.25 -4.88 -40.94
CA LYS A 57 -7.46 -5.17 -42.15
C LYS A 57 -8.15 -6.13 -43.12
N ASP A 58 -9.04 -7.00 -42.64
CA ASP A 58 -9.69 -8.01 -43.46
C ASP A 58 -10.79 -7.40 -44.35
N SER A 59 -10.63 -7.47 -45.67
CA SER A 59 -11.58 -6.89 -46.61
C SER A 59 -12.96 -7.55 -46.56
N LYS A 60 -13.04 -8.86 -46.32
CA LYS A 60 -14.31 -9.58 -46.24
C LYS A 60 -15.11 -9.14 -45.02
N LEU A 61 -14.45 -8.90 -43.89
CA LEU A 61 -15.10 -8.37 -42.69
C LEU A 61 -15.54 -6.91 -42.88
N GLN A 62 -14.77 -6.10 -43.62
CA GLN A 62 -15.17 -4.74 -43.98
C GLN A 62 -16.38 -4.72 -44.94
N GLU A 63 -16.43 -5.63 -45.91
CA GLU A 63 -17.58 -5.81 -46.81
C GLU A 63 -18.81 -6.33 -46.07
N PHE A 64 -18.62 -7.27 -45.14
CA PHE A 64 -19.69 -7.77 -44.28
C PHE A 64 -20.30 -6.64 -43.43
N ALA A 65 -19.48 -5.79 -42.81
CA ALA A 65 -19.96 -4.64 -42.06
C ALA A 65 -20.77 -3.67 -42.93
N ALA A 66 -20.32 -3.39 -44.16
CA ALA A 66 -21.08 -2.56 -45.10
C ALA A 66 -22.41 -3.22 -45.51
N SER A 67 -22.39 -4.53 -45.77
CA SER A 67 -23.59 -5.31 -46.14
C SER A 67 -24.64 -5.31 -45.03
N LEU A 68 -24.24 -5.42 -43.76
CA LEU A 68 -25.15 -5.29 -42.62
C LEU A 68 -25.80 -3.90 -42.58
N GLU A 69 -25.01 -2.84 -42.73
CA GLU A 69 -25.51 -1.46 -42.70
C GLU A 69 -26.45 -1.14 -43.89
N GLN A 70 -26.31 -1.85 -45.02
CA GLN A 70 -27.22 -1.73 -46.17
C GLN A 70 -28.52 -2.52 -46.00
N ARG A 71 -28.48 -3.69 -45.35
CA ARG A 71 -29.62 -4.63 -45.28
C ARG A 71 -30.52 -4.42 -44.05
N LEU A 72 -29.99 -3.82 -43.00
CA LEU A 72 -30.65 -3.75 -41.70
C LEU A 72 -30.77 -2.29 -41.22
N PRO A 73 -31.76 -1.96 -40.38
CA PRO A 73 -31.80 -0.68 -39.69
C PRO A 73 -30.51 -0.42 -38.92
N LYS A 74 -30.05 0.84 -38.88
CA LYS A 74 -28.73 1.21 -38.34
C LYS A 74 -28.43 0.62 -36.95
N LEU A 75 -29.39 0.72 -36.02
CA LEU A 75 -29.22 0.18 -34.67
C LEU A 75 -29.06 -1.34 -34.68
N PHE A 76 -29.85 -2.05 -35.48
CA PHE A 76 -29.81 -3.52 -35.56
C PHE A 76 -28.55 -4.01 -36.28
N ALA A 77 -28.12 -3.35 -37.36
CA ALA A 77 -26.85 -3.62 -38.03
C ALA A 77 -25.66 -3.49 -37.06
N LEU A 78 -25.64 -2.40 -36.29
CA LEU A 78 -24.61 -2.16 -35.28
C LEU A 78 -24.65 -3.19 -34.16
N ALA A 79 -25.83 -3.48 -33.61
CA ALA A 79 -26.02 -4.47 -32.55
C ALA A 79 -25.53 -5.86 -32.97
N VAL A 80 -25.91 -6.33 -34.15
CA VAL A 80 -25.44 -7.62 -34.69
C VAL A 80 -23.93 -7.63 -34.87
N PHE A 81 -23.36 -6.58 -35.45
CA PHE A 81 -21.91 -6.50 -35.66
C PHE A 81 -21.13 -6.47 -34.34
N LEU A 82 -21.58 -5.69 -33.36
CA LEU A 82 -20.94 -5.63 -32.05
C LEU A 82 -21.13 -6.92 -31.26
N LEU A 83 -22.27 -7.60 -31.37
CA LEU A 83 -22.48 -8.91 -30.75
C LEU A 83 -21.48 -9.95 -31.27
N LEU A 84 -21.27 -9.98 -32.59
CA LEU A 84 -20.26 -10.85 -33.20
C LEU A 84 -18.85 -10.44 -32.78
N LEU A 85 -18.56 -9.14 -32.74
CA LEU A 85 -17.24 -8.64 -32.37
C LEU A 85 -16.89 -8.97 -30.90
N THR A 86 -17.80 -8.68 -29.96
CA THR A 86 -17.59 -8.95 -28.53
C THR A 86 -17.65 -10.44 -28.23
N GLY A 87 -18.54 -11.20 -28.88
CA GLY A 87 -18.64 -12.65 -28.73
C GLY A 87 -17.37 -13.37 -29.21
N LEU A 88 -16.88 -13.05 -30.41
CA LEU A 88 -15.62 -13.61 -30.92
C LEU A 88 -14.43 -13.23 -30.05
N TYR A 89 -14.37 -11.98 -29.60
CA TYR A 89 -13.31 -11.56 -28.69
C TYR A 89 -13.39 -12.27 -27.32
N GLY A 90 -14.60 -12.49 -26.81
CA GLY A 90 -14.86 -13.28 -25.60
C GLY A 90 -14.35 -14.71 -25.74
N ILE A 91 -14.56 -15.36 -26.89
CA ILE A 91 -14.01 -16.69 -27.19
C ILE A 91 -12.48 -16.67 -27.19
N VAL A 92 -11.86 -15.65 -27.81
CA VAL A 92 -10.39 -15.50 -27.82
C VAL A 92 -9.83 -15.30 -26.40
N GLN A 93 -10.54 -14.60 -25.52
CA GLN A 93 -10.14 -14.41 -24.13
C GLN A 93 -10.41 -15.63 -23.24
N LEU A 94 -11.36 -16.49 -23.60
CA LEU A 94 -11.88 -17.55 -22.74
C LEU A 94 -10.78 -18.47 -22.17
N PRO A 95 -9.81 -18.99 -22.95
CA PRO A 95 -8.76 -19.85 -22.41
C PRO A 95 -7.96 -19.20 -21.27
N PHE A 96 -7.68 -17.90 -21.37
CA PHE A 96 -6.93 -17.15 -20.35
C PHE A 96 -7.79 -16.87 -19.10
N ARG A 97 -9.10 -16.68 -19.28
CA ARG A 97 -10.04 -16.50 -18.16
C ARG A 97 -10.23 -17.81 -17.38
N LEU A 98 -10.36 -18.92 -18.10
CA LEU A 98 -10.37 -20.26 -17.49
C LEU A 98 -9.03 -20.50 -16.77
N ALA A 99 -7.89 -20.25 -17.41
CA ALA A 99 -6.59 -20.37 -16.73
C ALA A 99 -6.53 -19.57 -15.41
N GLY A 100 -7.04 -18.33 -15.40
CA GLY A 100 -7.15 -17.51 -14.19
C GLY A 100 -8.07 -18.11 -13.11
N PHE A 101 -9.26 -18.57 -13.49
CA PHE A 101 -10.21 -19.22 -12.56
C PHE A 101 -9.61 -20.47 -11.93
N TRP A 102 -9.06 -21.38 -12.74
CA TRP A 102 -8.45 -22.62 -12.24
C TRP A 102 -7.21 -22.34 -11.40
N ASN A 103 -6.43 -21.31 -11.73
CA ASN A 103 -5.29 -20.89 -10.91
C ASN A 103 -5.74 -20.39 -9.53
N ALA A 104 -6.80 -19.56 -9.47
CA ALA A 104 -7.35 -19.07 -8.21
C ALA A 104 -7.98 -20.18 -7.35
N ARG A 105 -8.68 -21.14 -7.97
CA ARG A 105 -9.24 -22.31 -7.30
C ARG A 105 -8.16 -23.23 -6.74
N GLN A 106 -7.13 -23.55 -7.53
CA GLN A 106 -6.01 -24.39 -7.10
C GLN A 106 -5.20 -23.74 -5.98
N ALA A 107 -5.03 -22.42 -6.04
CA ALA A 107 -4.39 -21.65 -4.98
C ALA A 107 -5.27 -21.46 -3.74
N GLN A 108 -6.52 -21.96 -3.74
CA GLN A 108 -7.50 -21.79 -2.66
C GLN A 108 -7.81 -20.33 -2.30
N ILE A 109 -7.60 -19.43 -3.25
CA ILE A 109 -7.94 -18.00 -3.12
C ILE A 109 -9.41 -17.78 -3.44
N SER A 110 -9.92 -18.53 -4.42
CA SER A 110 -11.34 -18.55 -4.76
C SER A 110 -11.99 -19.85 -4.31
N VAL A 111 -13.17 -19.74 -3.70
CA VAL A 111 -14.07 -20.85 -3.37
C VAL A 111 -15.28 -20.92 -4.30
N GLN A 112 -15.42 -19.95 -5.20
CA GLN A 112 -16.52 -19.81 -6.15
C GLN A 112 -16.72 -21.08 -7.02
N PRO A 113 -17.93 -21.65 -7.08
CA PRO A 113 -18.25 -22.74 -8.01
C PRO A 113 -18.16 -22.29 -9.48
N PHE A 114 -17.81 -23.22 -10.37
CA PHE A 114 -17.67 -22.90 -11.81
C PHE A 114 -18.96 -22.39 -12.45
N GLY A 115 -20.12 -22.95 -12.05
CA GLY A 115 -21.43 -22.55 -12.60
C GLY A 115 -21.77 -21.09 -12.28
N ASP A 116 -21.48 -20.68 -11.05
CA ASP A 116 -21.66 -19.30 -10.59
C ASP A 116 -20.71 -18.35 -11.34
N TRP A 117 -19.41 -18.66 -11.36
CA TRP A 117 -18.40 -17.92 -12.12
C TRP A 117 -18.76 -17.76 -13.61
N ALA A 118 -19.26 -18.82 -14.24
CA ALA A 118 -19.69 -18.79 -15.64
C ALA A 118 -20.92 -17.92 -15.84
N GLY A 119 -21.88 -17.96 -14.90
CA GLY A 119 -23.06 -17.09 -14.88
C GLY A 119 -22.67 -15.61 -14.81
N GLU A 120 -21.83 -15.24 -13.85
CA GLU A 120 -21.31 -13.87 -13.71
C GLU A 120 -20.52 -13.41 -14.93
N TYR A 121 -19.72 -14.31 -15.53
CA TYR A 121 -18.99 -13.99 -16.74
C TYR A 121 -19.93 -13.69 -17.92
N LEU A 122 -20.99 -14.49 -18.11
CA LEU A 122 -21.98 -14.27 -19.16
C LEU A 122 -22.80 -13.01 -18.92
N LEU A 123 -23.21 -12.75 -17.67
CA LEU A 123 -23.89 -11.50 -17.28
C LEU A 123 -23.00 -10.29 -17.58
N SER A 124 -21.72 -10.35 -17.19
CA SER A 124 -20.74 -9.29 -17.45
C SER A 124 -20.51 -9.07 -18.94
N LEU A 125 -20.46 -10.15 -19.74
CA LEU A 125 -20.33 -10.06 -21.19
C LEU A 125 -21.57 -9.41 -21.83
N LEU A 126 -22.77 -9.73 -21.34
CA LEU A 126 -24.03 -9.14 -21.77
C LEU A 126 -24.08 -7.64 -21.44
N LEU A 127 -23.81 -7.26 -20.20
CA LEU A 127 -23.80 -5.85 -19.76
C LEU A 127 -22.75 -5.05 -20.55
N PHE A 128 -21.55 -5.61 -20.76
CA PHE A 128 -20.52 -4.99 -21.58
C PHE A 128 -20.98 -4.80 -23.03
N TYR A 129 -21.61 -5.82 -23.63
CA TYR A 129 -22.17 -5.74 -24.99
C TYR A 129 -23.24 -4.64 -25.10
N LEU A 130 -24.15 -4.55 -24.13
CA LEU A 130 -25.19 -3.51 -24.12
C LEU A 130 -24.58 -2.11 -23.99
N ALA A 131 -23.65 -1.95 -23.05
CA ALA A 131 -22.96 -0.67 -22.81
C ALA A 131 -22.15 -0.22 -24.04
N VAL A 132 -21.32 -1.09 -24.62
CA VAL A 132 -20.52 -0.73 -25.81
C VAL A 132 -21.41 -0.45 -27.01
N THR A 133 -22.52 -1.18 -27.18
CA THR A 133 -23.49 -0.91 -28.25
C THR A 133 -24.14 0.45 -28.09
N ALA A 134 -24.59 0.81 -26.89
CA ALA A 134 -25.15 2.13 -26.60
C ALA A 134 -24.14 3.26 -26.86
N VAL A 135 -22.91 3.11 -26.35
CA VAL A 135 -21.84 4.12 -26.50
C VAL A 135 -21.43 4.29 -27.97
N VAL A 136 -21.23 3.19 -28.71
CA VAL A 136 -20.85 3.25 -30.13
C VAL A 136 -21.99 3.80 -30.97
N PHE A 137 -23.24 3.42 -30.68
CA PHE A 137 -24.41 3.96 -31.38
C PHE A 137 -24.51 5.48 -31.21
N LEU A 138 -24.41 5.95 -29.97
CA LEU A 138 -24.42 7.37 -29.63
C LEU A 138 -23.24 8.09 -30.31
N SER A 139 -22.06 7.49 -30.28
CA SER A 139 -20.86 8.03 -30.94
C SER A 139 -21.08 8.19 -32.45
N GLN A 140 -21.64 7.19 -33.13
CA GLN A 140 -21.93 7.28 -34.56
C GLN A 140 -23.01 8.32 -34.87
N LEU A 141 -24.03 8.47 -34.02
CA LEU A 141 -25.05 9.52 -34.15
C LEU A 141 -24.41 10.92 -34.06
N LEU A 142 -23.55 11.13 -33.08
CA LEU A 142 -22.83 12.39 -32.88
C LEU A 142 -21.80 12.66 -33.97
N MET A 143 -21.10 11.65 -34.46
CA MET A 143 -20.20 11.77 -35.62
C MET A 143 -20.95 12.15 -36.90
N LYS A 144 -22.19 11.66 -37.06
CA LYS A 144 -23.06 12.06 -38.18
C LYS A 144 -23.52 13.52 -38.05
N ARG A 145 -23.92 13.94 -36.85
CA ARG A 145 -24.46 15.29 -36.58
C ARG A 145 -23.39 16.37 -36.48
N PHE A 146 -22.30 16.12 -35.75
CA PHE A 146 -21.22 17.05 -35.41
C PHE A 146 -19.89 16.65 -36.06
N ARG A 147 -19.83 16.55 -37.39
CA ARG A 147 -18.68 16.00 -38.13
C ARG A 147 -17.30 16.54 -37.73
N LYS A 148 -17.19 17.83 -37.40
CA LYS A 148 -15.91 18.45 -36.99
C LYS A 148 -15.63 18.36 -35.48
N SER A 149 -16.67 18.34 -34.65
CA SER A 149 -16.57 18.54 -33.20
C SER A 149 -17.14 17.39 -32.36
N TRP A 150 -17.47 16.25 -32.98
CA TRP A 150 -18.03 15.07 -32.31
C TRP A 150 -17.21 14.62 -31.09
N TRP A 151 -15.89 14.76 -31.15
CA TRP A 151 -14.97 14.38 -30.07
C TRP A 151 -15.13 15.28 -28.83
N ILE A 152 -15.46 16.56 -29.01
CA ILE A 152 -15.76 17.49 -27.91
C ILE A 152 -17.10 17.14 -27.30
N VAL A 153 -18.11 16.87 -28.14
CA VAL A 153 -19.45 16.50 -27.66
C VAL A 153 -19.42 15.16 -26.92
N LEU A 154 -18.67 14.17 -27.42
CA LEU A 154 -18.43 12.92 -26.72
C LEU A 154 -17.71 13.14 -25.40
N TRP A 155 -16.69 13.99 -25.37
CA TRP A 155 -15.99 14.32 -24.12
C TRP A 155 -16.92 14.98 -23.09
N LEU A 156 -17.79 15.90 -23.50
CA LEU A 156 -18.81 16.48 -22.61
C LEU A 156 -19.75 15.41 -22.05
N LEU A 157 -20.06 14.37 -22.83
CA LEU A 157 -20.87 13.24 -22.37
C LEU A 157 -20.09 12.24 -21.50
N LEU A 158 -18.75 12.26 -21.53
CA LEU A 158 -17.95 11.49 -20.57
C LEU A 158 -18.12 12.02 -19.15
N VAL A 159 -18.48 13.29 -18.95
CA VAL A 159 -18.70 13.87 -17.60
C VAL A 159 -19.87 13.20 -16.87
N PRO A 160 -21.12 13.21 -17.39
CA PRO A 160 -22.21 12.47 -16.76
C PRO A 160 -21.98 10.96 -16.80
N GLY A 161 -21.27 10.44 -17.80
CA GLY A 161 -20.87 9.02 -17.85
C GLY A 161 -19.93 8.62 -16.71
N ALA A 162 -18.95 9.45 -16.37
CA ALA A 162 -18.04 9.23 -15.25
C ALA A 162 -18.79 9.30 -13.92
N ILE A 163 -19.69 10.27 -13.75
CA ILE A 163 -20.57 10.35 -12.58
C ILE A 163 -21.42 9.07 -12.44
N PHE A 164 -21.98 8.57 -13.54
CA PHE A 164 -22.73 7.31 -13.52
C PHE A 164 -21.86 6.13 -13.06
N VAL A 165 -20.66 5.96 -13.62
CA VAL A 165 -19.78 4.83 -13.28
C VAL A 165 -19.24 4.93 -11.85
N VAL A 166 -18.87 6.11 -11.38
CA VAL A 166 -18.26 6.25 -10.04
C VAL A 166 -19.31 6.14 -8.94
N TYR A 167 -20.56 6.57 -9.19
CA TYR A 167 -21.56 6.73 -8.12
C TYR A 167 -22.80 5.86 -8.29
N ILE A 168 -23.35 5.78 -9.51
CA ILE A 168 -24.61 5.05 -9.73
C ILE A 168 -24.33 3.55 -9.87
N GLN A 169 -23.24 3.19 -10.54
CA GLN A 169 -22.88 1.80 -10.78
C GLN A 169 -22.73 0.99 -9.47
N PRO A 170 -22.05 1.44 -8.41
CA PRO A 170 -21.95 0.68 -7.17
C PRO A 170 -23.27 0.50 -6.41
N MET A 171 -24.29 1.31 -6.72
CA MET A 171 -25.60 1.19 -6.09
C MET A 171 -26.56 0.29 -6.88
N TRP A 172 -26.43 0.25 -8.21
CA TRP A 172 -27.44 -0.37 -9.09
C TRP A 172 -26.92 -1.61 -9.83
N ILE A 173 -25.61 -1.71 -10.03
CA ILE A 173 -24.98 -2.79 -10.79
C ILE A 173 -24.27 -3.77 -9.86
N ASP A 174 -23.53 -3.31 -8.85
CA ASP A 174 -22.86 -4.22 -7.90
C ASP A 174 -23.86 -5.16 -7.19
N PRO A 175 -25.06 -4.72 -6.77
CA PRO A 175 -26.06 -5.61 -6.20
C PRO A 175 -26.63 -6.68 -7.14
N LEU A 176 -26.28 -6.67 -8.44
CA LEU A 176 -26.59 -7.77 -9.35
C LEU A 176 -25.64 -8.96 -9.19
N TYR A 177 -24.51 -8.74 -8.52
CA TYR A 177 -23.46 -9.71 -8.29
C TYR A 177 -23.33 -10.08 -6.82
N GLU A 178 -23.54 -9.12 -5.91
CA GLU A 178 -23.23 -9.27 -4.49
C GLU A 178 -24.42 -8.89 -3.60
N ASP A 179 -24.50 -9.52 -2.44
CA ASP A 179 -25.51 -9.23 -1.43
C ASP A 179 -24.92 -8.29 -0.36
N PHE A 180 -25.60 -7.17 -0.15
CA PHE A 180 -25.20 -6.12 0.80
C PHE A 180 -26.14 -6.07 1.99
N HIS A 181 -25.58 -5.99 3.19
CA HIS A 181 -26.31 -5.87 4.44
C HIS A 181 -25.75 -4.73 5.30
N PRO A 182 -26.58 -4.11 6.16
CA PRO A 182 -26.05 -3.19 7.17
C PRO A 182 -25.05 -3.90 8.08
N LEU A 183 -23.95 -3.22 8.42
CA LEU A 183 -22.99 -3.76 9.38
C LEU A 183 -23.68 -4.02 10.73
N PRO A 184 -23.57 -5.22 11.33
CA PRO A 184 -24.21 -5.54 12.60
C PRO A 184 -23.81 -4.59 13.73
N ASP A 185 -24.71 -4.39 14.70
CA ASP A 185 -24.40 -3.60 15.88
C ASP A 185 -23.35 -4.30 16.75
N GLY A 186 -22.34 -3.56 17.21
CA GLY A 186 -21.21 -4.09 17.98
C GLY A 186 -20.11 -3.06 18.25
N GLU A 187 -19.03 -3.51 18.89
CA GLU A 187 -17.84 -2.70 19.20
C GLU A 187 -17.20 -2.16 17.91
N LEU A 188 -16.90 -3.05 16.96
CA LEU A 188 -16.33 -2.69 15.65
C LEU A 188 -17.13 -1.61 14.92
N ARG A 189 -18.47 -1.73 14.92
CA ARG A 189 -19.34 -0.72 14.30
C ARG A 189 -19.19 0.62 15.01
N THR A 190 -19.22 0.62 16.33
CA THR A 190 -19.10 1.83 17.16
C THR A 190 -17.75 2.52 16.95
N ASP A 191 -16.68 1.75 16.80
CA ASP A 191 -15.33 2.28 16.54
C ASP A 191 -15.19 2.82 15.11
N ILE A 192 -15.80 2.18 14.12
CA ILE A 192 -15.88 2.73 12.75
C ILE A 192 -16.69 4.03 12.73
N GLU A 193 -17.81 4.09 13.46
CA GLU A 193 -18.62 5.32 13.58
C GLU A 193 -17.77 6.48 14.16
N GLN A 194 -16.97 6.22 15.20
CA GLN A 194 -16.03 7.20 15.75
C GLN A 194 -14.97 7.65 14.74
N LEU A 195 -14.40 6.73 13.94
CA LEU A 195 -13.45 7.09 12.88
C LEU A 195 -14.09 7.96 11.80
N THR A 196 -15.32 7.65 11.39
CA THR A 196 -16.06 8.44 10.40
C THR A 196 -16.46 9.81 10.94
N ASP A 197 -16.83 9.90 12.22
CA ASP A 197 -17.11 11.17 12.91
C ASP A 197 -15.86 12.05 12.93
N ALA A 198 -14.71 11.50 13.34
CA ALA A 198 -13.43 12.20 13.38
C ALA A 198 -12.98 12.68 11.99
N ALA A 199 -13.31 11.94 10.94
CA ALA A 199 -13.02 12.27 9.54
C ALA A 199 -14.02 13.26 8.91
N GLY A 200 -15.07 13.68 9.64
CA GLY A 200 -16.07 14.63 9.15
C GLY A 200 -17.13 14.03 8.23
N ILE A 201 -17.38 12.72 8.33
CA ILE A 201 -18.43 11.98 7.61
C ILE A 201 -19.34 11.20 8.57
N PRO A 202 -20.02 11.87 9.53
CA PRO A 202 -20.75 11.21 10.61
C PRO A 202 -21.95 10.36 10.15
N ASP A 203 -22.56 10.73 9.02
CA ASP A 203 -23.71 10.01 8.46
C ASP A 203 -23.30 8.89 7.48
N ALA A 204 -22.09 8.33 7.65
CA ALA A 204 -21.59 7.26 6.79
C ALA A 204 -22.47 6.00 6.91
N THR A 205 -22.87 5.45 5.77
CA THR A 205 -23.58 4.16 5.76
C THR A 205 -22.57 3.02 5.86
N LEU A 206 -22.65 2.23 6.93
CA LEU A 206 -21.77 1.08 7.16
C LEU A 206 -22.42 -0.20 6.65
N LEU A 207 -21.75 -0.88 5.72
CA LEU A 207 -22.26 -2.07 5.04
C LEU A 207 -21.25 -3.21 5.12
N GLU A 208 -21.79 -4.41 5.18
CA GLU A 208 -21.10 -5.68 4.95
C GLU A 208 -21.54 -6.25 3.60
N VAL A 209 -20.60 -6.90 2.89
CA VAL A 209 -20.89 -7.62 1.65
C VAL A 209 -20.43 -9.07 1.76
N ASP A 210 -21.30 -10.02 1.40
CA ASP A 210 -20.99 -11.45 1.38
C ASP A 210 -19.99 -11.76 0.26
N LYS A 211 -18.77 -12.12 0.66
CA LYS A 211 -17.66 -12.47 -0.23
C LYS A 211 -17.07 -13.82 0.10
N SER A 212 -17.34 -14.38 1.28
CA SER A 212 -16.89 -15.71 1.68
C SER A 212 -17.40 -16.81 0.75
N ALA A 213 -18.53 -16.62 0.07
CA ALA A 213 -19.01 -17.53 -0.97
C ALA A 213 -18.10 -17.59 -2.23
N LYS A 214 -17.22 -16.60 -2.43
CA LYS A 214 -16.44 -16.43 -3.67
C LYS A 214 -14.93 -16.41 -3.45
N THR A 215 -14.47 -15.77 -2.38
CA THR A 215 -13.05 -15.54 -2.10
C THR A 215 -12.77 -15.66 -0.61
N VAL A 216 -11.51 -15.92 -0.26
CA VAL A 216 -11.02 -15.86 1.13
C VAL A 216 -10.25 -14.58 1.42
N THR A 217 -10.01 -13.75 0.41
CA THR A 217 -9.21 -12.52 0.51
C THR A 217 -9.93 -11.40 1.25
N TYR A 218 -9.17 -10.52 1.87
CA TYR A 218 -9.67 -9.34 2.56
C TYR A 218 -9.80 -8.14 1.62
N ASN A 219 -10.84 -7.35 1.82
CA ASN A 219 -11.01 -6.04 1.21
C ASN A 219 -11.93 -5.15 2.06
N ALA A 220 -11.78 -3.84 1.92
CA ALA A 220 -12.73 -2.83 2.35
C ALA A 220 -12.66 -1.68 1.35
N TYR A 221 -13.72 -0.89 1.23
CA TYR A 221 -13.68 0.30 0.39
C TYR A 221 -14.66 1.37 0.85
N VAL A 222 -14.33 2.63 0.56
CA VAL A 222 -15.20 3.77 0.80
C VAL A 222 -15.65 4.39 -0.53
N THR A 223 -16.96 4.59 -0.67
CA THR A 223 -17.55 5.34 -1.81
C THR A 223 -18.37 6.50 -1.31
N GLY A 224 -18.53 7.56 -2.12
CA GLY A 224 -19.38 8.67 -1.71
C GLY A 224 -19.14 9.99 -2.43
N LEU A 225 -20.05 10.93 -2.20
CA LEU A 225 -20.06 12.30 -2.74
C LEU A 225 -20.62 13.27 -1.72
N PHE A 226 -20.13 14.51 -1.75
CA PHE A 226 -20.77 15.66 -1.10
C PHE A 226 -21.15 15.43 0.37
N GLY A 227 -20.30 14.77 1.15
CA GLY A 227 -20.51 14.48 2.57
C GLY A 227 -21.26 13.18 2.86
N SER A 228 -21.84 12.52 1.86
CA SER A 228 -22.34 11.15 2.01
C SER A 228 -21.22 10.16 1.71
N ALA A 229 -20.98 9.22 2.63
CA ALA A 229 -20.01 8.14 2.47
C ALA A 229 -20.69 6.79 2.74
N ARG A 230 -20.19 5.75 2.08
CA ARG A 230 -20.53 4.34 2.31
C ARG A 230 -19.23 3.60 2.57
N VAL A 231 -19.09 3.06 3.77
CA VAL A 231 -17.98 2.17 4.14
C VAL A 231 -18.47 0.75 3.93
N VAL A 232 -17.82 0.00 3.06
CA VAL A 232 -18.18 -1.39 2.77
C VAL A 232 -17.03 -2.31 3.17
N LEU A 233 -17.31 -3.29 4.02
CA LEU A 233 -16.37 -4.32 4.44
C LEU A 233 -16.78 -5.67 3.87
N TYR A 234 -15.79 -6.49 3.49
CA TYR A 234 -16.05 -7.89 3.19
C TYR A 234 -16.30 -8.66 4.50
N ASP A 235 -17.24 -9.60 4.49
CA ASP A 235 -17.43 -10.58 5.56
C ASP A 235 -16.10 -11.29 5.93
N THR A 236 -15.30 -11.67 4.92
CA THR A 236 -13.97 -12.26 5.12
C THR A 236 -13.00 -11.33 5.84
N THR A 237 -13.10 -10.01 5.67
CA THR A 237 -12.27 -9.02 6.38
C THR A 237 -12.68 -8.97 7.85
N ILE A 238 -13.99 -8.94 8.12
CA ILE A 238 -14.53 -8.87 9.48
C ILE A 238 -14.17 -10.14 10.28
N ASP A 239 -14.35 -11.31 9.66
CA ASP A 239 -14.11 -12.60 10.32
C ASP A 239 -12.62 -13.00 10.36
N GLY A 240 -11.83 -12.50 9.42
CA GLY A 240 -10.44 -12.93 9.21
C GLY A 240 -9.37 -12.06 9.86
N LEU A 241 -9.69 -10.79 10.17
CA LEU A 241 -8.76 -9.85 10.79
C LEU A 241 -9.15 -9.56 12.25
N ALA A 242 -8.17 -9.17 13.06
CA ALA A 242 -8.44 -8.62 14.37
C ALA A 242 -9.08 -7.22 14.23
N GLU A 243 -9.83 -6.78 15.24
CA GLU A 243 -10.56 -5.52 15.19
C GLU A 243 -9.65 -4.31 14.90
N ASP A 244 -8.49 -4.24 15.54
CA ASP A 244 -7.50 -3.18 15.29
C ASP A 244 -6.94 -3.19 13.84
N GLU A 245 -6.77 -4.37 13.25
CA GLU A 245 -6.40 -4.56 11.84
C GLU A 245 -7.51 -4.08 10.89
N VAL A 246 -8.78 -4.34 11.25
CA VAL A 246 -9.94 -3.82 10.50
C VAL A 246 -10.03 -2.30 10.60
N LEU A 247 -9.79 -1.73 11.78
CA LEU A 247 -9.80 -0.27 11.96
C LEU A 247 -8.67 0.40 11.17
N PHE A 248 -7.49 -0.22 11.05
CA PHE A 248 -6.41 0.31 10.21
C PHE A 248 -6.80 0.36 8.72
N ILE A 249 -7.34 -0.73 8.16
CA ILE A 249 -7.77 -0.75 6.75
C ILE A 249 -8.91 0.24 6.50
N VAL A 250 -9.88 0.35 7.41
CA VAL A 250 -10.96 1.35 7.29
C VAL A 250 -10.40 2.77 7.34
N THR A 251 -9.44 3.05 8.21
CA THR A 251 -8.80 4.38 8.28
C THR A 251 -8.08 4.71 6.97
N HIS A 252 -7.40 3.73 6.35
CA HIS A 252 -6.81 3.88 5.02
C HIS A 252 -7.86 4.23 3.95
N GLU A 253 -8.98 3.51 3.92
CA GLU A 253 -10.07 3.77 2.98
C GLU A 253 -10.74 5.14 3.20
N ILE A 254 -10.88 5.58 4.46
CA ILE A 254 -11.32 6.94 4.81
C ILE A 254 -10.32 7.96 4.27
N GLY A 255 -9.02 7.68 4.32
CA GLY A 255 -7.97 8.52 3.73
C GLY A 255 -8.22 8.80 2.24
N HIS A 256 -8.64 7.80 1.46
CA HIS A 256 -9.02 8.02 0.06
C HIS A 256 -10.18 9.01 -0.13
N TYR A 257 -11.15 8.99 0.80
CA TYR A 257 -12.28 9.90 0.78
C TYR A 257 -11.86 11.33 1.15
N VAL A 258 -11.15 11.48 2.27
CA VAL A 258 -10.70 12.77 2.83
C VAL A 258 -9.75 13.49 1.87
N LEU A 259 -8.82 12.76 1.26
CA LEU A 259 -7.87 13.30 0.28
C LEU A 259 -8.46 13.46 -1.12
N HIS A 260 -9.75 13.17 -1.28
CA HIS A 260 -10.49 13.38 -2.52
C HIS A 260 -9.92 12.61 -3.72
N HIS A 261 -9.35 11.42 -3.49
CA HIS A 261 -8.72 10.60 -4.53
C HIS A 261 -9.68 10.25 -5.67
N VAL A 262 -10.97 9.99 -5.36
CA VAL A 262 -12.01 9.76 -6.37
C VAL A 262 -12.21 10.98 -7.27
N TYR A 263 -12.21 12.19 -6.71
CA TYR A 263 -12.37 13.43 -7.49
C TYR A 263 -11.14 13.70 -8.37
N TRP A 264 -9.93 13.57 -7.81
CA TRP A 264 -8.69 13.74 -8.57
C TRP A 264 -8.52 12.69 -9.66
N GLY A 265 -8.86 11.44 -9.36
CA GLY A 265 -8.86 10.34 -10.33
C GLY A 265 -9.86 10.59 -11.45
N THR A 266 -11.08 11.04 -11.13
CA THR A 266 -12.11 11.38 -12.12
C THR A 266 -11.70 12.59 -12.97
N ALA A 267 -11.14 13.64 -12.38
CA ALA A 267 -10.63 14.81 -13.11
C ALA A 267 -9.48 14.42 -14.05
N GLY A 268 -8.53 13.62 -13.57
CA GLY A 268 -7.44 13.07 -14.38
C GLY A 268 -7.95 12.22 -15.55
N PHE A 269 -8.94 11.35 -15.29
CA PHE A 269 -9.62 10.56 -16.32
C PHE A 269 -10.28 11.43 -17.39
N LEU A 270 -10.97 12.51 -17.00
CA LEU A 270 -11.62 13.42 -17.95
C LEU A 270 -10.60 14.21 -18.79
N VAL A 271 -9.51 14.68 -18.18
CA VAL A 271 -8.42 15.37 -18.90
C VAL A 271 -7.74 14.43 -19.88
N LEU A 272 -7.40 13.21 -19.44
CA LEU A 272 -6.81 12.19 -20.30
C LEU A 272 -7.78 11.82 -21.42
N GLY A 273 -9.05 11.59 -21.11
CA GLY A 273 -10.11 11.28 -22.08
C GLY A 273 -10.25 12.34 -23.17
N PHE A 274 -10.13 13.63 -22.82
CA PHE A 274 -10.09 14.72 -23.80
C PHE A 274 -8.92 14.55 -24.79
N LEU A 275 -7.71 14.34 -24.26
CA LEU A 275 -6.50 14.15 -25.07
C LEU A 275 -6.62 12.91 -25.95
N LEU A 276 -7.09 11.79 -25.40
CA LEU A 276 -7.24 10.54 -26.15
C LEU A 276 -8.26 10.68 -27.29
N LEU A 277 -9.42 11.30 -27.04
CA LEU A 277 -10.41 11.56 -28.08
C LEU A 277 -9.90 12.53 -29.15
N TRP A 278 -9.13 13.55 -28.75
CA TRP A 278 -8.48 14.47 -29.68
C TRP A 278 -7.48 13.76 -30.59
N VAL A 279 -6.57 12.94 -30.03
CA VAL A 279 -5.63 12.15 -30.82
C VAL A 279 -6.38 11.18 -31.72
N THR A 280 -7.39 10.49 -31.17
CA THR A 280 -8.22 9.53 -31.90
C THR A 280 -8.82 10.17 -33.14
N LYS A 281 -9.44 11.35 -32.99
CA LYS A 281 -9.99 12.12 -34.11
C LYS A 281 -8.95 12.44 -35.18
N ARG A 282 -7.77 12.92 -34.78
CA ARG A 282 -6.70 13.30 -35.72
C ARG A 282 -6.14 12.10 -36.49
N VAL A 283 -5.98 10.96 -35.83
CA VAL A 283 -5.45 9.74 -36.43
C VAL A 283 -6.52 9.06 -37.28
N SER A 284 -7.75 8.95 -36.79
CA SER A 284 -8.87 8.34 -37.51
C SER A 284 -9.16 9.09 -38.80
N ASP A 285 -9.24 10.42 -38.79
CA ASP A 285 -9.56 11.22 -39.98
C ASP A 285 -8.56 10.96 -41.12
N LYS A 286 -7.26 10.87 -40.80
CA LYS A 286 -6.20 10.57 -41.78
C LYS A 286 -6.33 9.17 -42.38
N ILE A 287 -6.67 8.16 -41.56
CA ILE A 287 -6.76 6.77 -41.99
C ILE A 287 -8.06 6.52 -42.77
N LEU A 288 -9.18 7.06 -42.29
CA LEU A 288 -10.49 6.94 -42.88
C LEU A 288 -10.56 7.61 -44.26
N ALA A 289 -9.94 8.80 -44.41
CA ALA A 289 -9.85 9.49 -45.70
C ALA A 289 -9.19 8.64 -46.79
N LYS A 290 -8.11 7.91 -46.46
CA LYS A 290 -7.40 7.02 -47.40
C LYS A 290 -8.27 5.86 -47.89
N LYS A 291 -9.22 5.39 -47.09
CA LYS A 291 -10.13 4.29 -47.42
C LYS A 291 -11.50 4.77 -47.89
N GLN A 292 -11.73 6.08 -47.98
CA GLN A 292 -13.01 6.69 -48.32
C GLN A 292 -14.17 6.21 -47.42
N ILE A 293 -13.86 5.87 -46.17
CA ILE A 293 -14.84 5.47 -45.15
C ILE A 293 -15.17 6.71 -44.32
N THR A 294 -16.44 6.89 -43.99
CA THR A 294 -16.88 7.98 -43.10
C THR A 294 -16.95 7.51 -41.65
N ALA A 295 -16.68 8.40 -40.70
CA ALA A 295 -16.55 8.04 -39.27
C ALA A 295 -17.81 7.40 -38.65
N HIS A 296 -19.00 7.66 -39.20
CA HIS A 296 -20.27 7.18 -38.65
C HIS A 296 -20.75 5.85 -39.24
N GLN A 297 -19.95 5.24 -40.14
CA GLN A 297 -20.20 3.92 -40.73
C GLN A 297 -19.70 2.80 -39.81
N LEU A 298 -20.28 1.61 -39.97
CA LEU A 298 -19.95 0.43 -39.18
C LEU A 298 -18.50 -0.03 -39.38
N GLN A 299 -18.00 0.13 -40.62
CA GLN A 299 -16.62 -0.18 -41.01
C GLN A 299 -15.58 0.57 -40.17
N ALA A 300 -15.90 1.78 -39.68
CA ALA A 300 -14.97 2.59 -38.89
C ALA A 300 -14.82 2.11 -37.44
N VAL A 301 -15.77 1.31 -36.92
CA VAL A 301 -15.81 0.93 -35.50
C VAL A 301 -14.55 0.19 -35.03
N PRO A 302 -14.04 -0.85 -35.73
CA PRO A 302 -12.81 -1.54 -35.31
C PRO A 302 -11.59 -0.62 -35.26
N LEU A 303 -11.50 0.37 -36.16
CA LEU A 303 -10.42 1.35 -36.17
C LEU A 303 -10.47 2.25 -34.94
N PHE A 304 -11.65 2.79 -34.60
CA PHE A 304 -11.81 3.64 -33.42
C PHE A 304 -11.48 2.88 -32.15
N LEU A 305 -12.00 1.66 -31.99
CA LEU A 305 -11.68 0.81 -30.84
C LEU A 305 -10.19 0.45 -30.77
N LEU A 306 -9.54 0.21 -31.92
CA LEU A 306 -8.11 -0.07 -31.98
C LEU A 306 -7.27 1.13 -31.54
N ILE A 307 -7.55 2.32 -32.08
CA ILE A 307 -6.81 3.54 -31.73
C ILE A 307 -7.00 3.84 -30.25
N LEU A 308 -8.24 3.84 -29.76
CA LEU A 308 -8.53 4.09 -28.34
C LEU A 308 -7.88 3.03 -27.45
N GLY A 309 -7.93 1.75 -27.81
CA GLY A 309 -7.29 0.68 -27.04
C GLY A 309 -5.76 0.82 -26.97
N LEU A 310 -5.10 1.19 -28.07
CA LEU A 310 -3.66 1.45 -28.09
C LEU A 310 -3.28 2.68 -27.26
N LEU A 311 -4.07 3.75 -27.36
CA LEU A 311 -3.86 4.97 -26.58
C LEU A 311 -4.08 4.73 -25.08
N GLN A 312 -5.13 3.99 -24.73
CA GLN A 312 -5.40 3.60 -23.34
C GLN A 312 -4.25 2.78 -22.78
N PHE A 313 -3.78 1.78 -23.53
CA PHE A 313 -2.62 0.98 -23.14
C PHE A 313 -1.36 1.84 -22.94
N ALA A 314 -1.09 2.79 -23.84
CA ALA A 314 0.04 3.70 -23.70
C ALA A 314 -0.08 4.63 -22.49
N SER A 315 -1.30 4.93 -22.04
CA SER A 315 -1.55 5.75 -20.86
C SER A 315 -1.54 4.98 -19.53
N THR A 316 -1.64 3.64 -19.57
CA THR A 316 -1.71 2.77 -18.38
C THR A 316 -0.61 3.05 -17.36
N PRO A 317 0.68 3.19 -17.73
CA PRO A 317 1.73 3.38 -16.72
C PRO A 317 1.60 4.70 -15.95
N VAL A 318 1.08 5.75 -16.61
CA VAL A 318 0.82 7.04 -15.96
C VAL A 318 -0.33 6.89 -14.96
N SER A 319 -1.43 6.24 -15.35
CA SER A 319 -2.55 6.02 -14.43
C SER A 319 -2.17 5.14 -13.24
N LEU A 320 -1.35 4.11 -13.45
CA LEU A 320 -0.90 3.23 -12.37
C LEU A 320 0.06 3.94 -11.42
N TYR A 321 0.92 4.83 -11.93
CA TYR A 321 1.76 5.68 -11.07
C TYR A 321 0.93 6.60 -10.18
N VAL A 322 -0.08 7.28 -10.74
CA VAL A 322 -0.99 8.12 -9.96
C VAL A 322 -1.74 7.31 -8.92
N SER A 323 -2.20 6.11 -9.26
CA SER A 323 -2.85 5.17 -8.33
C SER A 323 -1.94 4.88 -7.13
N ARG A 324 -0.68 4.47 -7.37
CA ARG A 324 0.27 4.16 -6.29
C ARG A 324 0.61 5.37 -5.42
N GLU A 325 0.57 6.57 -5.99
CA GLU A 325 0.79 7.79 -5.21
C GLU A 325 -0.40 8.11 -4.30
N MET A 326 -1.63 7.86 -4.77
CA MET A 326 -2.83 7.96 -3.92
C MET A 326 -2.79 6.94 -2.78
N GLU A 327 -2.37 5.70 -3.05
CA GLU A 327 -2.16 4.67 -2.00
C GLU A 327 -1.17 5.12 -0.93
N ARG A 328 -0.04 5.73 -1.33
CA ARG A 328 0.95 6.23 -0.37
C ARG A 328 0.37 7.31 0.53
N GLN A 329 -0.43 8.21 -0.02
CA GLN A 329 -1.06 9.28 0.76
C GLN A 329 -2.14 8.72 1.69
N ALA A 330 -2.89 7.70 1.27
CA ALA A 330 -3.85 7.01 2.11
C ALA A 330 -3.16 6.20 3.24
N ASP A 331 -2.01 5.58 2.96
CA ASP A 331 -1.14 5.00 3.99
C ASP A 331 -0.66 6.05 5.00
N ASP A 332 -0.24 7.24 4.53
CA ASP A 332 0.17 8.33 5.42
C ASP A 332 -0.97 8.78 6.32
N TYR A 333 -2.17 8.91 5.76
CA TYR A 333 -3.36 9.23 6.52
C TYR A 333 -3.65 8.17 7.60
N ALA A 334 -3.57 6.88 7.25
CA ALA A 334 -3.78 5.79 8.20
C ALA A 334 -2.72 5.78 9.32
N LEU A 335 -1.46 6.08 9.01
CA LEU A 335 -0.40 6.19 10.00
C LEU A 335 -0.64 7.32 11.02
N GLU A 336 -1.31 8.39 10.60
CA GLU A 336 -1.59 9.54 11.47
C GLU A 336 -2.89 9.39 12.29
N HIS A 337 -3.86 8.61 11.79
CA HIS A 337 -5.23 8.60 12.33
C HIS A 337 -5.73 7.23 12.81
N ALA A 338 -5.03 6.13 12.50
CA ALA A 338 -5.47 4.81 12.95
C ALA A 338 -5.25 4.66 14.47
N PRO A 339 -6.12 3.93 15.18
CA PRO A 339 -5.98 3.71 16.62
C PRO A 339 -4.70 2.93 17.00
N ASP A 340 -4.35 1.92 16.20
CA ASP A 340 -3.11 1.15 16.31
C ASP A 340 -2.44 1.06 14.94
N THR A 341 -1.32 1.77 14.78
CA THR A 341 -0.50 1.77 13.57
C THR A 341 0.26 0.47 13.37
N ALA A 342 0.65 -0.22 14.45
CA ALA A 342 1.33 -1.52 14.37
C ALA A 342 0.40 -2.63 13.86
N ALA A 343 -0.92 -2.47 14.00
CA ALA A 343 -1.91 -3.36 13.40
C ALA A 343 -1.81 -3.39 11.86
N GLY A 344 -1.39 -2.29 11.23
CA GLY A 344 -1.18 -2.22 9.78
C GLY A 344 -0.14 -3.24 9.27
N ILE A 345 0.92 -3.51 10.04
CA ILE A 345 1.93 -4.52 9.66
C ILE A 345 1.30 -5.91 9.63
N ARG A 346 0.62 -6.30 10.71
CA ARG A 346 -0.02 -7.62 10.82
C ARG A 346 -1.10 -7.81 9.77
N MET A 347 -1.87 -6.76 9.50
CA MET A 347 -2.90 -6.72 8.47
C MET A 347 -2.30 -6.98 7.07
N PHE A 348 -1.22 -6.29 6.68
CA PHE A 348 -0.58 -6.53 5.39
C PHE A 348 0.08 -7.91 5.29
N GLU A 349 0.66 -8.42 6.38
CA GLU A 349 1.21 -9.78 6.43
C GLU A 349 0.12 -10.83 6.18
N LYS A 350 -1.02 -10.73 6.89
CA LYS A 350 -2.18 -11.62 6.68
C LYS A 350 -2.77 -11.48 5.27
N MET A 351 -2.92 -10.25 4.77
CA MET A 351 -3.37 -10.02 3.39
C MET A 351 -2.44 -10.67 2.37
N GLN A 352 -1.11 -10.58 2.59
CA GLN A 352 -0.12 -11.19 1.71
C GLN A 352 -0.17 -12.72 1.76
N GLU A 353 -0.34 -13.30 2.95
CA GLU A 353 -0.48 -14.74 3.14
C GLU A 353 -1.71 -15.31 2.41
N VAL A 354 -2.85 -14.65 2.56
CA VAL A 354 -4.13 -15.12 2.01
C VAL A 354 -4.24 -14.84 0.50
N SER A 355 -3.83 -13.66 0.04
CA SER A 355 -3.89 -13.30 -1.39
C SER A 355 -2.84 -14.02 -2.25
N LYS A 356 -1.76 -14.52 -1.62
CA LYS A 356 -0.60 -15.14 -2.27
C LYS A 356 -0.06 -14.29 -3.42
N GLY A 357 -0.19 -12.96 -3.31
CA GLY A 357 0.26 -12.00 -4.31
C GLY A 357 1.78 -12.04 -4.51
N ASP A 358 2.28 -11.28 -5.48
CA ASP A 358 3.72 -11.05 -5.60
C ASP A 358 4.14 -10.01 -4.54
N PRO A 359 4.91 -10.39 -3.50
CA PRO A 359 5.19 -9.50 -2.38
C PRO A 359 6.19 -8.39 -2.73
N ASP A 360 7.02 -8.59 -3.76
CA ASP A 360 8.06 -7.67 -4.19
C ASP A 360 8.24 -7.79 -5.73
N PRO A 361 7.26 -7.32 -6.51
CA PRO A 361 7.30 -7.44 -7.96
C PRO A 361 8.45 -6.62 -8.54
N TRP A 362 9.10 -7.14 -9.57
CA TRP A 362 10.14 -6.38 -10.26
C TRP A 362 9.64 -5.01 -10.76
N PRO A 363 10.48 -3.95 -10.76
CA PRO A 363 10.03 -2.59 -11.04
C PRO A 363 9.28 -2.41 -12.37
N VAL A 364 9.64 -3.19 -13.40
CA VAL A 364 8.95 -3.14 -14.69
C VAL A 364 7.51 -3.71 -14.60
N PHE A 365 7.28 -4.72 -13.76
CA PHE A 365 5.95 -5.28 -13.52
C PHE A 365 5.14 -4.37 -12.63
N GLU A 366 5.75 -3.78 -11.60
CA GLU A 366 5.12 -2.75 -10.79
C GLU A 366 4.64 -1.57 -11.66
N TRP A 367 5.50 -1.10 -12.55
CA TRP A 367 5.20 0.03 -13.44
C TRP A 367 4.09 -0.27 -14.47
N LEU A 368 4.01 -1.50 -14.99
CA LEU A 368 3.05 -1.90 -16.03
C LEU A 368 1.75 -2.51 -15.51
N ARG A 369 1.68 -2.91 -14.24
CA ARG A 369 0.57 -3.71 -13.72
C ARG A 369 0.06 -3.29 -12.34
N SER A 370 0.93 -2.87 -11.42
CA SER A 370 0.53 -2.71 -10.02
C SER A 370 -0.23 -1.41 -9.79
N THR A 371 -1.44 -1.51 -9.24
CA THR A 371 -2.22 -0.34 -8.78
C THR A 371 -1.77 0.17 -7.43
N HIS A 372 -1.13 -0.70 -6.64
CA HIS A 372 -0.62 -0.42 -5.31
C HIS A 372 0.91 -0.56 -5.26
N PRO A 373 1.60 0.13 -4.34
CA PRO A 373 2.96 -0.23 -3.95
C PRO A 373 3.00 -1.69 -3.46
N SER A 374 4.19 -2.28 -3.41
CA SER A 374 4.32 -3.65 -2.88
C SER A 374 3.95 -3.70 -1.40
N ASN A 375 3.36 -4.82 -0.95
CA ASN A 375 3.06 -4.99 0.48
C ASN A 375 4.34 -4.88 1.33
N ARG A 376 5.47 -5.32 0.77
CA ARG A 376 6.78 -5.12 1.39
C ARG A 376 7.09 -3.64 1.62
N ASP A 377 6.95 -2.78 0.61
CA ASP A 377 7.21 -1.34 0.74
C ASP A 377 6.29 -0.69 1.78
N ARG A 378 5.01 -1.11 1.82
CA ARG A 378 4.02 -0.61 2.79
C ARG A 378 4.37 -1.03 4.22
N ILE A 379 4.74 -2.30 4.43
CA ILE A 379 5.19 -2.81 5.73
C ILE A 379 6.49 -2.11 6.17
N GLU A 380 7.45 -1.93 5.26
CA GLU A 380 8.71 -1.22 5.55
C GLU A 380 8.42 0.24 5.97
N LYS A 381 7.48 0.91 5.28
CA LYS A 381 7.04 2.26 5.61
C LYS A 381 6.39 2.36 6.99
N ILE A 382 5.45 1.48 7.32
CA ILE A 382 4.81 1.47 8.65
C ILE A 382 5.87 1.17 9.72
N THR A 383 6.74 0.19 9.47
CA THR A 383 7.82 -0.17 10.39
C THR A 383 8.78 1.01 10.64
N GLU A 384 9.05 1.83 9.63
CA GLU A 384 9.87 3.05 9.78
C GLU A 384 9.13 4.14 10.54
N TYR A 385 7.82 4.32 10.29
CA TYR A 385 6.97 5.23 11.04
C TYR A 385 6.94 4.88 12.53
N GLU A 386 6.70 3.61 12.88
CA GLU A 386 6.72 3.11 14.26
C GLU A 386 8.05 3.37 14.96
N LYS A 387 9.17 3.34 14.22
CA LYS A 387 10.51 3.56 14.78
C LYS A 387 10.85 5.04 14.98
N THR A 388 10.31 5.92 14.15
CA THR A 388 10.80 7.31 14.03
C THR A 388 9.75 8.37 14.31
N GLY A 389 8.47 8.00 14.34
CA GLY A 389 7.33 8.93 14.42
C GLY A 389 7.23 9.88 13.22
N ARG A 390 7.90 9.57 12.10
CA ARG A 390 7.92 10.44 10.90
C ARG A 390 7.50 9.65 9.66
N VAL A 391 6.65 10.28 8.87
CA VAL A 391 6.32 9.84 7.51
C VAL A 391 7.48 10.23 6.58
N PHE A 392 8.23 9.24 6.06
CA PHE A 392 9.24 9.50 5.04
C PHE A 392 8.63 9.39 3.64
N ILE A 393 8.72 10.49 2.87
CA ILE A 393 8.33 10.51 1.47
C ILE A 393 9.40 9.77 0.66
N SER A 394 9.07 8.57 0.20
CA SER A 394 9.89 7.84 -0.78
C SER A 394 9.72 8.48 -2.17
N LEU A 395 10.68 9.34 -2.54
CA LEU A 395 10.79 9.85 -3.91
C LEU A 395 10.99 8.69 -4.91
N PRO A 396 10.38 8.75 -6.12
CA PRO A 396 10.40 7.63 -7.04
C PRO A 396 11.82 7.28 -7.51
N VAL A 397 12.09 5.98 -7.47
CA VAL A 397 13.33 5.32 -7.90
C VAL A 397 13.48 5.44 -9.41
N PHE A 398 14.12 6.52 -9.86
CA PHE A 398 14.99 6.46 -11.03
C PHE A 398 16.23 7.27 -10.67
N VAL A 399 17.39 6.61 -10.73
CA VAL A 399 18.75 7.13 -10.43
C VAL A 399 19.20 6.94 -8.97
N ARG A 400 19.75 5.75 -8.64
CA ARG A 400 20.74 5.63 -7.54
C ARG A 400 22.07 6.24 -8.04
N ILE A 401 22.29 7.53 -7.76
CA ILE A 401 23.62 8.15 -7.79
C ILE A 401 24.03 8.44 -6.34
N PRO A 402 25.25 8.08 -5.91
CA PRO A 402 25.74 8.41 -4.58
C PRO A 402 26.06 9.91 -4.54
N LEU A 403 25.19 10.72 -3.94
CA LEU A 403 25.51 12.13 -3.67
C LEU A 403 26.35 12.23 -2.39
N ARG A 404 27.60 12.67 -2.54
CA ARG A 404 28.46 13.11 -1.43
C ARG A 404 27.86 14.36 -0.78
N LYS A 405 27.86 14.41 0.55
CA LYS A 405 27.64 15.63 1.35
C LYS A 405 28.82 16.59 1.16
N SER A 406 28.83 17.33 0.07
CA SER A 406 29.46 18.65 -0.06
C SER A 406 29.13 19.17 -1.45
N ASP A 407 27.94 19.75 -1.62
CA ASP A 407 27.68 20.89 -2.50
C ASP A 407 26.23 21.37 -2.23
N SER A 408 26.08 22.68 -2.15
CA SER A 408 25.06 23.46 -1.44
C SER A 408 23.67 23.52 -2.13
N PRO A 409 22.64 24.09 -1.48
CA PRO A 409 21.23 23.96 -1.84
C PRO A 409 20.73 25.07 -2.78
N VAL A 410 20.14 24.71 -3.91
CA VAL A 410 19.19 25.55 -4.67
C VAL A 410 18.23 24.59 -5.38
N PHE A 411 16.93 24.90 -5.40
CA PHE A 411 15.80 24.10 -5.87
C PHE A 411 15.14 23.20 -4.82
N LEU A 412 14.34 23.82 -3.95
CA LEU A 412 13.01 23.34 -3.53
C LEU A 412 12.32 24.47 -2.76
N SER A 413 11.88 25.50 -3.49
CA SER A 413 10.83 26.39 -3.02
C SER A 413 9.98 26.80 -4.22
N ARG A 414 8.80 26.17 -4.31
CA ARG A 414 7.58 26.64 -4.99
C ARG A 414 6.70 25.43 -5.28
N PHE A 415 5.84 25.10 -4.33
CA PHE A 415 4.43 24.79 -4.53
C PHE A 415 3.81 24.67 -3.13
N CYS A 416 3.66 25.81 -2.47
CA CYS A 416 2.77 25.94 -1.32
C CYS A 416 1.53 26.68 -1.86
N TYR A 417 0.42 25.95 -1.98
CA TYR A 417 -0.86 26.50 -2.37
C TYR A 417 -1.50 27.04 -1.10
N CYS A 418 -1.41 28.36 -0.90
CA CYS A 418 -2.19 29.06 0.12
C CYS A 418 -3.12 30.01 -0.64
N ARG A 419 -4.43 29.89 -0.44
CA ARG A 419 -5.40 30.83 -0.96
C ARG A 419 -6.17 31.42 0.21
N ASP A 420 -6.05 32.73 0.32
CA ASP A 420 -6.56 33.61 1.37
C ASP A 420 -8.08 33.51 1.59
N ASN A 421 -8.50 33.69 2.84
CA ASN A 421 -9.39 34.79 3.17
C ASN A 421 -9.17 35.30 4.61
N LEU A 422 -8.99 36.61 4.70
CA LEU A 422 -8.69 37.41 5.88
C LEU A 422 -9.84 37.48 6.90
N LEU A 423 -9.50 37.62 8.19
CA LEU A 423 -9.94 38.79 8.96
C LEU A 423 -9.01 39.10 10.15
N PHE A 424 -8.58 40.36 10.16
CA PHE A 424 -7.73 41.04 11.13
C PHE A 424 -8.21 40.92 12.57
N LEU A 425 -7.28 40.78 13.52
CA LEU A 425 -7.16 41.72 14.65
C LEU A 425 -5.70 41.76 15.15
N HIS A 426 -5.19 42.98 15.17
CA HIS A 426 -3.83 43.35 15.50
C HIS A 426 -3.78 43.67 17.00
N GLN A 427 -2.96 42.97 17.80
CA GLN A 427 -2.45 43.53 19.05
C GLN A 427 -1.09 42.94 19.41
N LYS A 428 -0.09 43.81 19.39
CA LYS A 428 1.22 43.61 20.01
C LYS A 428 1.03 43.40 21.51
N GLY A 429 1.58 42.31 22.04
CA GLY A 429 1.73 42.08 23.46
C GLY A 429 2.93 41.20 23.73
N MET A 430 3.96 41.76 24.35
CA MET A 430 5.00 41.03 25.05
C MET A 430 4.35 40.00 25.98
N PHE A 431 4.62 38.71 25.80
CA PHE A 431 4.43 37.73 26.86
C PHE A 431 5.65 36.83 26.98
N LYS A 432 6.11 36.76 28.23
CA LYS A 432 7.23 35.98 28.76
C LYS A 432 7.21 34.54 28.24
N MET A 433 8.40 34.01 27.95
CA MET A 433 8.61 32.56 27.97
C MET A 433 8.27 32.05 29.37
N GLN A 434 7.12 31.38 29.47
CA GLN A 434 6.71 30.65 30.66
C GLN A 434 6.78 29.17 30.32
N GLN A 435 7.49 28.44 31.18
CA GLN A 435 7.74 27.01 31.11
C GLN A 435 6.44 26.25 30.87
N ILE A 436 6.43 25.38 29.85
CA ILE A 436 5.37 24.41 29.64
C ILE A 436 5.56 23.30 30.69
N GLU A 437 4.66 23.26 31.67
CA GLU A 437 4.52 22.16 32.62
C GLU A 437 4.07 20.91 31.85
N GLN A 438 4.93 19.89 31.83
CA GLN A 438 4.68 18.60 31.17
C GLN A 438 3.63 17.78 31.95
N SER A 439 2.63 17.29 31.22
CA SER A 439 1.78 16.13 31.57
C SER A 439 2.66 14.95 32.03
N PRO A 440 2.24 14.06 32.96
CA PRO A 440 3.14 13.11 33.59
C PRO A 440 3.72 12.14 32.54
N ALA A 441 4.99 12.34 32.20
CA ALA A 441 5.72 11.54 31.23
C ALA A 441 5.67 10.07 31.65
N VAL A 442 5.07 9.23 30.82
CA VAL A 442 5.19 7.78 30.91
C VAL A 442 6.68 7.45 30.79
N ALA A 443 7.22 6.67 31.72
CA ALA A 443 8.64 6.33 31.76
C ALA A 443 8.96 5.27 30.70
N GLU A 444 9.13 5.70 29.45
CA GLU A 444 9.41 4.80 28.33
C GLU A 444 10.91 4.81 27.99
N LEU A 445 11.50 3.60 27.89
CA LEU A 445 12.80 3.42 27.24
C LEU A 445 12.55 3.15 25.78
N THR A 446 13.07 4.02 24.91
CA THR A 446 12.94 3.88 23.46
C THR A 446 14.20 3.25 22.85
N PRO A 447 14.14 2.72 21.62
CA PRO A 447 15.32 2.34 20.87
C PRO A 447 16.29 3.50 20.62
N LEU A 448 15.85 4.75 20.81
CA LEU A 448 16.67 5.97 20.71
C LEU A 448 17.42 6.30 22.00
N THR A 449 17.06 5.69 23.13
CA THR A 449 17.73 5.94 24.41
C THR A 449 19.18 5.43 24.38
N MET A 450 20.12 6.36 24.48
CA MET A 450 21.56 6.10 24.49
C MET A 450 22.08 5.80 25.90
N ALA A 451 21.61 6.54 26.91
CA ALA A 451 22.04 6.38 28.29
C ALA A 451 21.01 6.91 29.30
N VAL A 452 20.99 6.34 30.49
CA VAL A 452 20.27 6.85 31.67
C VAL A 452 21.30 7.17 32.74
N LEU A 453 21.44 8.46 33.06
CA LEU A 453 22.47 8.99 33.94
C LEU A 453 21.87 9.48 35.26
N PRO A 454 22.56 9.33 36.40
CA PRO A 454 22.11 9.93 37.66
C PRO A 454 22.21 11.46 37.57
N LYS A 455 21.16 12.16 38.02
CA LYS A 455 21.12 13.63 38.06
C LYS A 455 20.44 14.12 39.33
N VAL A 456 20.97 15.17 39.95
CA VAL A 456 20.28 15.88 41.03
C VAL A 456 19.35 16.91 40.40
N LEU A 457 18.05 16.82 40.68
CA LEU A 457 17.05 17.74 40.13
C LEU A 457 17.14 19.12 40.79
N GLU A 458 16.54 20.13 40.17
CA GLU A 458 16.56 21.53 40.66
C GLU A 458 15.99 21.67 42.08
N ASN A 459 15.13 20.74 42.51
CA ASN A 459 14.55 20.67 43.86
C ASN A 459 15.42 19.91 44.89
N GLY A 460 16.65 19.53 44.53
CA GLY A 460 17.59 18.78 45.37
C GLY A 460 17.29 17.28 45.51
N GLN A 461 16.24 16.76 44.85
CA GLN A 461 15.90 15.34 44.89
C GLN A 461 16.72 14.52 43.88
N PRO A 462 17.03 13.25 44.20
CA PRO A 462 17.70 12.36 43.26
C PRO A 462 16.76 11.98 42.11
N GLY A 463 17.21 12.24 40.88
CA GLY A 463 16.53 11.86 39.64
C GLY A 463 17.50 11.19 38.66
N CYS A 464 17.04 11.07 37.42
CA CYS A 464 17.89 10.65 36.32
C CYS A 464 17.65 11.51 35.08
N GLU A 465 18.68 11.59 34.24
CA GLU A 465 18.62 12.17 32.92
C GLU A 465 18.68 11.05 31.90
N VAL A 466 17.68 11.01 31.02
CA VAL A 466 17.61 10.07 29.91
C VAL A 466 18.12 10.80 28.69
N LEU A 467 19.23 10.29 28.13
CA LEU A 467 19.82 10.80 26.91
C LEU A 467 19.31 9.98 25.72
N GLU A 468 18.58 10.61 24.82
CA GLU A 468 18.18 10.04 23.53
C GLU A 468 19.01 10.64 22.38
N THR A 469 18.84 10.11 21.17
CA THR A 469 19.65 10.50 20.01
C THR A 469 19.56 11.98 19.64
N GLU A 470 18.39 12.61 19.82
CA GLU A 470 18.14 14.03 19.47
C GLU A 470 17.85 14.92 20.69
N ASN A 471 17.31 14.36 21.78
CA ASN A 471 16.86 15.11 22.95
C ASN A 471 17.33 14.47 24.27
N SER A 472 17.22 15.22 25.38
CA SER A 472 17.33 14.67 26.73
C SER A 472 16.17 15.13 27.59
N PHE A 473 15.74 14.27 28.51
CA PHE A 473 14.70 14.60 29.48
C PHE A 473 15.07 14.10 30.87
N THR A 474 14.46 14.69 31.90
CA THR A 474 14.72 14.34 33.30
C THR A 474 13.54 13.63 33.93
N PHE A 475 13.81 12.60 34.72
CA PHE A 475 12.80 11.80 35.40
C PHE A 475 13.01 11.78 36.91
N ARG A 476 11.91 11.86 37.68
CA ARG A 476 11.91 11.96 39.16
C ARG A 476 12.09 10.60 39.85
N ALA A 477 13.07 9.82 39.41
CA ALA A 477 13.47 8.56 40.05
C ALA A 477 14.95 8.26 39.82
N SER A 478 15.53 7.37 40.62
CA SER A 478 16.90 6.90 40.37
C SER A 478 16.98 6.14 39.03
N PRO A 479 18.15 6.12 38.37
CA PRO A 479 18.32 5.41 37.10
C PRO A 479 17.81 3.97 37.13
N SER A 480 18.10 3.20 38.18
CA SER A 480 17.63 1.82 38.29
C SER A 480 16.13 1.68 38.52
N LYS A 481 15.49 2.65 39.21
CA LYS A 481 14.03 2.66 39.35
C LYS A 481 13.36 3.02 38.03
N PHE A 482 13.93 3.96 37.27
CA PHE A 482 13.50 4.26 35.91
C PHE A 482 13.61 3.03 35.00
N ILE A 483 14.77 2.36 35.00
CA ILE A 483 14.97 1.11 34.25
C ILE A 483 13.95 0.04 34.68
N ASP A 484 13.65 -0.14 35.98
CA ASP A 484 12.66 -1.12 36.43
C ASP A 484 11.24 -0.80 35.96
N VAL A 485 10.83 0.47 35.99
CA VAL A 485 9.54 0.90 35.44
C VAL A 485 9.47 0.64 33.93
N ALA A 486 10.52 0.99 33.19
CA ALA A 486 10.60 0.72 31.76
C ALA A 486 10.60 -0.80 31.47
N CYS A 487 11.31 -1.62 32.26
CA CYS A 487 11.28 -3.07 32.11
C CYS A 487 9.86 -3.63 32.30
N LYS A 488 9.12 -3.13 33.30
CA LYS A 488 7.74 -3.52 33.61
C LYS A 488 6.75 -3.12 32.51
N PHE A 489 6.97 -1.98 31.86
CA PHE A 489 6.22 -1.60 30.67
C PHE A 489 6.31 -2.69 29.58
N TYR A 490 7.52 -3.23 29.34
CA TYR A 490 7.75 -4.37 28.45
C TYR A 490 7.47 -5.75 29.10
N GLY A 491 6.61 -5.82 30.12
CA GLY A 491 6.09 -7.07 30.68
C GLY A 491 7.00 -7.84 31.65
N SER A 492 8.12 -7.30 32.11
CA SER A 492 8.98 -8.00 33.09
C SER A 492 9.78 -7.07 34.00
N SER A 493 9.84 -7.33 35.30
CA SER A 493 10.65 -6.51 36.22
C SER A 493 12.15 -6.55 35.90
N LEU A 494 12.90 -5.53 36.34
CA LEU A 494 14.37 -5.52 36.24
C LEU A 494 14.99 -6.77 36.89
N LYS A 495 14.45 -7.18 38.05
CA LYS A 495 14.89 -8.40 38.76
C LYS A 495 14.63 -9.66 37.94
N GLY A 496 13.49 -9.75 37.26
CA GLY A 496 13.15 -10.86 36.37
C GLY A 496 14.12 -10.97 35.19
N ARG A 497 14.43 -9.84 34.54
CA ARG A 497 15.40 -9.79 33.45
C ARG A 497 16.82 -10.17 33.90
N GLN A 498 17.24 -9.72 35.08
CA GLN A 498 18.53 -10.11 35.67
C GLN A 498 18.60 -11.61 36.01
N ALA A 499 17.49 -12.21 36.45
CA ALA A 499 17.41 -13.66 36.67
C ALA A 499 17.58 -14.43 35.35
N GLY A 500 16.94 -13.98 34.26
CA GLY A 500 17.12 -14.58 32.93
C GLY A 500 18.56 -14.48 32.41
N VAL A 501 19.27 -13.38 32.70
CA VAL A 501 20.68 -13.21 32.33
C VAL A 501 21.58 -14.22 33.07
N LYS A 502 21.29 -14.47 34.35
CA LYS A 502 21.99 -15.51 35.13
C LYS A 502 21.79 -16.90 34.50
N GLU A 503 20.59 -17.22 34.03
CA GLU A 503 20.29 -18.50 33.40
C GLU A 503 20.91 -18.65 32.01
N ILE A 504 20.98 -17.56 31.23
CA ILE A 504 21.50 -17.59 29.85
C ILE A 504 23.02 -17.65 29.81
N CYS A 505 23.71 -16.88 30.65
CA CYS A 505 25.17 -16.72 30.56
C CYS A 505 25.90 -16.67 31.92
N GLY A 506 25.25 -17.05 33.02
CA GLY A 506 25.89 -17.17 34.34
C GLY A 506 26.28 -15.84 35.00
N ILE A 507 25.86 -14.72 34.43
CA ILE A 507 26.24 -13.38 34.90
C ILE A 507 25.34 -12.95 36.06
N THR A 508 25.94 -12.72 37.23
CA THR A 508 25.22 -12.31 38.47
C THR A 508 25.51 -10.87 38.90
N HIS A 509 26.77 -10.43 38.81
CA HIS A 509 27.18 -9.08 39.21
C HIS A 509 27.17 -8.10 38.04
N LYS A 510 26.57 -6.92 38.23
CA LYS A 510 26.40 -5.87 37.20
C LYS A 510 25.81 -6.44 35.90
N ALA A 511 24.77 -7.25 36.03
CA ALA A 511 24.21 -7.98 34.90
C ALA A 511 23.66 -7.03 33.83
N PRO A 512 24.00 -7.24 32.54
CA PRO A 512 23.30 -6.55 31.45
C PRO A 512 21.85 -7.02 31.39
N ILE A 513 20.99 -6.27 30.73
CA ILE A 513 19.59 -6.62 30.52
C ILE A 513 19.21 -6.40 29.07
N SER A 514 18.24 -7.19 28.61
CA SER A 514 17.51 -6.92 27.38
C SER A 514 16.13 -6.39 27.78
N VAL A 515 15.82 -5.15 27.37
CA VAL A 515 14.48 -4.56 27.58
C VAL A 515 13.54 -5.07 26.48
N ASP A 516 14.00 -4.97 25.23
CA ASP A 516 13.42 -5.66 24.08
C ASP A 516 14.55 -6.14 23.16
N PRO A 517 14.73 -7.46 22.98
CA PRO A 517 15.76 -7.98 22.09
C PRO A 517 15.47 -7.69 20.62
N VAL A 518 14.20 -7.57 20.20
CA VAL A 518 13.81 -7.37 18.80
C VAL A 518 14.21 -5.96 18.33
N SER A 519 13.93 -4.93 19.13
CA SER A 519 14.36 -3.56 18.89
C SER A 519 15.84 -3.30 19.23
N GLY A 520 16.58 -4.32 19.67
CA GLY A 520 17.99 -4.22 20.01
C GLY A 520 18.27 -3.39 21.28
N MET A 521 17.32 -3.30 22.20
CA MET A 521 17.41 -2.52 23.44
C MET A 521 18.16 -3.29 24.54
N TYR A 522 19.48 -3.31 24.41
CA TYR A 522 20.39 -3.94 25.37
C TYR A 522 21.09 -2.89 26.21
N PHE A 523 20.87 -2.92 27.52
CA PHE A 523 21.45 -1.97 28.48
C PHE A 523 22.35 -2.68 29.48
N PHE A 524 23.39 -2.01 29.93
CA PHE A 524 24.21 -2.51 31.03
C PHE A 524 24.52 -1.42 32.06
N PRO A 525 24.62 -1.79 33.33
CA PRO A 525 24.96 -0.85 34.39
C PRO A 525 26.47 -0.61 34.45
N THR A 526 26.86 0.62 34.76
CA THR A 526 28.26 1.04 34.96
C THR A 526 28.80 0.62 36.33
N SER A 527 27.96 0.70 37.36
CA SER A 527 28.25 0.26 38.73
C SER A 527 27.17 -0.72 39.22
N SER A 528 27.04 -0.93 40.54
CA SER A 528 25.96 -1.76 41.06
C SER A 528 24.62 -1.07 40.78
N PRO A 529 23.57 -1.77 40.27
CA PRO A 529 22.23 -1.20 40.13
C PRO A 529 21.65 -0.60 41.42
N LEU A 530 22.15 -1.01 42.59
CA LEU A 530 21.73 -0.44 43.88
C LEU A 530 22.43 0.89 44.22
N ALA A 531 23.50 1.25 43.51
CA ALA A 531 24.24 2.49 43.75
C ALA A 531 23.54 3.69 43.11
N HIS A 532 23.44 4.80 43.84
CA HIS A 532 22.83 6.04 43.35
C HIS A 532 23.60 6.69 42.18
N THR A 533 24.88 6.35 42.02
CA THR A 533 25.74 6.82 40.93
C THR A 533 25.71 5.91 39.70
N CYS A 534 24.87 4.87 39.69
CA CYS A 534 24.81 3.93 38.58
C CYS A 534 24.19 4.57 37.33
N SER A 535 24.97 4.62 36.26
CA SER A 535 24.49 4.93 34.91
C SER A 535 24.20 3.65 34.14
N TRP A 536 23.17 3.67 33.30
CA TRP A 536 22.84 2.58 32.37
C TRP A 536 23.14 3.02 30.94
N ILE A 537 23.89 2.21 30.21
CA ILE A 537 24.35 2.56 28.86
C ILE A 537 23.76 1.57 27.86
N SER A 538 23.23 2.09 26.75
CA SER A 538 22.76 1.26 25.64
C SER A 538 23.95 0.74 24.84
N HIS A 539 24.08 -0.57 24.76
CA HIS A 539 25.11 -1.24 23.99
C HIS A 539 24.97 -0.95 22.48
N SER A 540 23.75 -0.79 21.97
CA SER A 540 23.48 -0.62 20.53
C SER A 540 23.92 0.76 19.99
N HIS A 541 24.08 1.75 20.86
CA HIS A 541 24.47 3.11 20.47
C HIS A 541 25.97 3.41 20.59
N ILE A 542 26.75 2.48 21.13
CA ILE A 542 28.20 2.66 21.30
C ILE A 542 28.90 2.62 19.94
N LYS A 543 29.71 3.64 19.63
CA LYS A 543 30.59 3.69 18.46
C LYS A 543 32.04 3.43 18.82
N ARG A 544 32.53 4.08 19.88
CA ARG A 544 33.93 3.98 20.33
C ARG A 544 34.04 4.21 21.83
N ILE A 545 35.02 3.55 22.46
CA ILE A 545 35.37 3.71 23.87
C ILE A 545 36.87 3.98 23.96
N GLU A 546 37.26 4.97 24.77
CA GLU A 546 38.66 5.37 24.96
C GLU A 546 38.97 5.63 26.43
N ALA A 547 40.22 5.41 26.83
CA ALA A 547 40.69 5.78 28.16
C ALA A 547 40.79 7.31 28.27
N ALA A 548 40.25 7.89 29.34
CA ALA A 548 40.33 9.31 29.66
C ALA A 548 41.21 9.56 30.90
N ALA A 549 41.60 10.81 31.12
CA ALA A 549 42.43 11.19 32.26
C ALA A 549 41.73 10.87 33.61
N HIS A 550 42.53 10.53 34.63
CA HIS A 550 42.08 10.21 36.00
C HIS A 550 41.26 8.91 36.12
N GLN A 551 41.66 7.84 35.42
CA GLN A 551 40.98 6.53 35.42
C GLN A 551 39.50 6.58 34.96
N ARG A 552 39.15 7.55 34.12
CA ARG A 552 37.81 7.70 33.55
C ARG A 552 37.76 7.11 32.14
N THR A 553 36.56 6.99 31.60
CA THR A 553 36.34 6.48 30.25
C THR A 553 35.55 7.48 29.42
N SER A 554 36.01 7.73 28.20
CA SER A 554 35.28 8.50 27.19
C SER A 554 34.50 7.54 26.30
N LEU A 555 33.19 7.76 26.19
CA LEU A 555 32.26 6.97 25.39
C LEU A 555 31.70 7.85 24.28
N THR A 556 31.97 7.49 23.02
CA THR A 556 31.38 8.16 21.85
C THR A 556 30.24 7.30 21.30
N PHE A 557 29.06 7.90 21.19
CA PHE A 557 27.87 7.27 20.59
C PHE A 557 27.87 7.39 19.05
N LYS A 558 27.01 6.63 18.39
CA LYS A 558 26.89 6.62 16.91
C LYS A 558 26.50 7.97 16.31
N ASN A 559 25.72 8.77 17.03
CA ASN A 559 25.36 10.15 16.63
C ASN A 559 26.51 11.17 16.81
N GLY A 560 27.66 10.76 17.36
CA GLY A 560 28.81 11.62 17.61
C GLY A 560 28.83 12.28 19.00
N HIS A 561 27.77 12.14 19.80
CA HIS A 561 27.76 12.63 21.18
C HIS A 561 28.80 11.88 22.03
N THR A 562 29.55 12.59 22.86
CA THR A 562 30.58 12.02 23.73
C THR A 562 30.22 12.21 25.20
N LEU A 563 30.34 11.15 25.99
CA LEU A 563 30.06 11.11 27.42
C LEU A 563 31.28 10.63 28.19
N ILE A 564 31.67 11.34 29.26
CA ILE A 564 32.76 10.93 30.16
C ILE A 564 32.14 10.29 31.40
N LEU A 565 32.54 9.06 31.70
CA LEU A 565 32.04 8.27 32.83
C LEU A 565 33.16 8.00 33.84
N ASP A 566 32.82 8.07 35.13
CA ASP A 566 33.70 7.75 36.27
C ASP A 566 33.86 6.24 36.48
N VAL A 567 34.31 5.56 35.41
CA VAL A 567 34.57 4.11 35.37
C VAL A 567 35.88 3.89 34.62
N SER A 568 36.70 2.96 35.08
CA SER A 568 37.94 2.60 34.39
C SER A 568 37.66 1.95 33.04
N TYR A 569 38.52 2.21 32.06
CA TYR A 569 38.40 1.66 30.70
C TYR A 569 38.25 0.13 30.70
N GLY A 570 39.01 -0.57 31.54
CA GLY A 570 38.92 -2.03 31.68
C GLY A 570 37.56 -2.50 32.21
N SER A 571 37.00 -1.83 33.23
CA SER A 571 35.66 -2.18 33.73
C SER A 571 34.58 -1.89 32.70
N MET A 572 34.72 -0.81 31.92
CA MET A 572 33.76 -0.45 30.88
C MET A 572 33.79 -1.45 29.72
N MET A 573 34.99 -1.82 29.26
CA MET A 573 35.17 -2.81 28.19
C MET A 573 34.60 -4.18 28.58
N ASN A 574 34.82 -4.61 29.83
CA ASN A 574 34.23 -5.84 30.36
C ASN A 574 32.70 -5.83 30.31
N GLN A 575 32.05 -4.71 30.65
CA GLN A 575 30.59 -4.61 30.59
C GLN A 575 30.08 -4.69 29.13
N VAL A 576 30.76 -4.04 28.19
CA VAL A 576 30.42 -4.13 26.76
C VAL A 576 30.56 -5.56 26.23
N GLN A 577 31.68 -6.22 26.52
CA GLN A 577 31.92 -7.61 26.10
C GLN A 577 30.88 -8.58 26.67
N ARG A 578 30.57 -8.46 27.96
CA ARG A 578 29.54 -9.26 28.64
C ARG A 578 28.15 -9.04 28.03
N THR A 579 27.83 -7.80 27.67
CA THR A 579 26.56 -7.46 27.01
C THR A 579 26.50 -8.02 25.60
N ALA A 580 27.60 -7.95 24.84
CA ALA A 580 27.70 -8.56 23.51
C ALA A 580 27.53 -10.09 23.57
N GLN A 581 28.16 -10.76 24.54
CA GLN A 581 28.01 -12.20 24.77
C GLN A 581 26.56 -12.56 25.09
N TYR A 582 25.94 -11.82 26.03
CA TYR A 582 24.54 -12.04 26.40
C TYR A 582 23.60 -11.85 25.20
N ARG A 583 23.75 -10.76 24.45
CA ARG A 583 22.99 -10.48 23.23
C ARG A 583 23.14 -11.61 22.21
N PHE A 584 24.36 -12.05 21.93
CA PHE A 584 24.60 -13.15 21.00
C PHE A 584 23.90 -14.45 21.41
N LEU A 585 23.98 -14.82 22.70
CA LEU A 585 23.35 -16.04 23.22
C LEU A 585 21.82 -15.95 23.21
N LEU A 586 21.26 -14.80 23.58
CA LEU A 586 19.81 -14.56 23.54
C LEU A 586 19.29 -14.58 22.10
N ASP A 587 19.93 -13.85 21.17
CA ASP A 587 19.55 -13.83 19.75
C ASP A 587 19.68 -15.22 19.10
N LYS A 588 20.60 -16.07 19.58
CA LYS A 588 20.72 -17.46 19.11
C LYS A 588 19.53 -18.30 19.57
N ARG A 589 19.06 -18.15 20.81
CA ARG A 589 17.86 -18.85 21.32
C ARG A 589 16.60 -18.41 20.57
N ILE A 590 16.43 -17.10 20.36
CA ILE A 590 15.27 -16.55 19.62
C ILE A 590 15.24 -17.09 18.18
N ARG A 591 16.37 -17.03 17.45
CA ARG A 591 16.46 -17.58 16.08
C ARG A 591 16.29 -19.09 15.99
N HIS A 592 16.60 -19.83 17.07
CA HIS A 592 16.34 -21.26 17.11
C HIS A 592 14.84 -21.56 17.12
N LEU A 593 14.04 -20.77 17.86
CA LEU A 593 12.57 -20.90 17.87
C LEU A 593 11.97 -20.65 16.47
N TRP A 594 12.50 -19.65 15.75
CA TRP A 594 12.00 -19.29 14.41
C TRP A 594 12.33 -20.32 13.33
N LYS A 595 13.25 -21.27 13.61
CA LYS A 595 13.62 -22.33 12.68
C LYS A 595 12.75 -23.59 12.79
N TYR A 596 11.96 -23.72 13.87
CA TYR A 596 11.19 -24.93 14.19
C TYR A 596 9.67 -24.71 14.21
N SER A 597 9.19 -23.51 13.91
CA SER A 597 7.77 -23.14 13.86
C SER A 597 6.99 -23.73 12.67
N GLY A 598 7.47 -24.83 12.08
CA GLY A 598 6.86 -25.47 10.92
C GLY A 598 6.16 -26.82 11.15
N ASP A 599 6.43 -27.58 12.23
CA ASP A 599 5.85 -28.95 12.33
C ASP A 599 5.98 -29.66 13.71
N GLN A 600 5.95 -28.96 14.85
CA GLN A 600 5.87 -29.64 16.16
C GLN A 600 4.83 -29.04 17.10
N ILE A 601 3.98 -29.92 17.64
CA ILE A 601 3.06 -29.67 18.76
C ILE A 601 3.91 -29.20 19.95
N ALA A 602 3.56 -28.06 20.55
CA ALA A 602 4.20 -27.57 21.75
C ALA A 602 4.11 -28.62 22.87
N GLU A 603 5.24 -29.18 23.30
CA GLU A 603 5.27 -29.94 24.55
C GLU A 603 4.94 -28.99 25.71
N PRO A 604 4.06 -29.39 26.64
CA PRO A 604 3.74 -28.58 27.80
C PRO A 604 5.01 -28.44 28.66
N PHE A 605 5.38 -27.20 28.96
CA PHE A 605 6.35 -26.91 30.01
C PHE A 605 5.81 -27.44 31.35
N VAL A 606 6.42 -28.49 31.89
CA VAL A 606 6.21 -28.98 33.27
C VAL A 606 7.08 -28.19 34.25
#